data_AF-A0A1I7G9L8-F1
#
_entry.id   AF-A0A1I7G9L8-F1
#
_cell.length_a   1.000
_cell.length_b   1.000
_cell.length_c   1.000
_cell.angle_alpha   90.00
_cell.angle_beta   90.00
_cell.angle_gamma   90.00
#
_symmetry.space_group_name_H-M   'P 1'
#
loop_
_entity.id
_entity.type
_entity.pdbx_description
1 polymer ?
#
loop_
_entity_poly.entity_id
_entity_poly.type
_entity_poly.pdbx_seq_one_letter_code
_entity_poly.pdbx_strand_id
1 'polypeptide(L)'
;MFPFLWLWSPQFFLPWSGSVTQEIALERFFNAIPRSSGDGGIEYAAFKRASYGSQLGWITEVLLELTRNTPADDDSALGKLRLASADIELLKIEKQGQAGERIAAYLDTLRRQDGERFARLSERLLPLLAAPR
;
A
#
# COMPACT_ATOMS: atom_id res chain seq x y z
N MET A 1 -9.30 20.39 -37.04
CA MET A 1 -10.02 19.25 -36.42
C MET A 1 -10.04 18.13 -37.45
N PHE A 2 -9.34 17.01 -37.19
CA PHE A 2 -9.31 15.87 -38.11
C PHE A 2 -10.44 14.88 -37.75
N PRO A 3 -11.47 14.69 -38.59
CA PRO A 3 -12.69 13.95 -38.23
C PRO A 3 -12.57 12.44 -38.45
N PHE A 4 -11.37 11.89 -38.65
CA PHE A 4 -11.14 10.50 -39.09
C PHE A 4 -10.37 9.61 -38.10
N LEU A 5 -10.03 10.12 -36.90
CA LEU A 5 -9.43 9.29 -35.85
C LEU A 5 -10.53 8.62 -35.01
N TRP A 6 -11.41 7.87 -35.68
CA TRP A 6 -12.27 6.92 -35.00
C TRP A 6 -11.42 5.65 -34.76
N LEU A 7 -10.71 5.61 -33.63
CA LEU A 7 -10.07 4.39 -33.14
C LEU A 7 -11.17 3.42 -32.68
N TRP A 8 -11.82 2.79 -33.65
CA TRP A 8 -12.61 1.60 -33.42
C TRP A 8 -11.66 0.49 -32.97
N SER A 9 -11.77 0.06 -31.71
CA SER A 9 -11.06 -1.11 -31.17
C SER A 9 -12.04 -2.29 -31.15
N PRO A 10 -12.23 -3.01 -32.27
CA PRO A 10 -12.98 -4.25 -32.24
C PRO A 10 -12.22 -5.21 -31.33
N GLN A 11 -12.87 -5.68 -30.27
CA GLN A 11 -12.38 -6.84 -29.54
C GLN A 11 -12.37 -8.02 -30.52
N PHE A 12 -11.20 -8.34 -31.07
CA PHE A 12 -10.99 -9.51 -31.93
C PHE A 12 -11.00 -10.77 -31.07
N PHE A 13 -12.05 -11.56 -31.17
CA PHE A 13 -12.11 -12.92 -30.63
C PHE A 13 -11.74 -13.89 -31.76
N LEU A 14 -10.50 -14.35 -31.77
CA LEU A 14 -10.08 -15.42 -32.67
C LEU A 14 -10.71 -16.75 -32.21
N PRO A 15 -11.05 -17.67 -33.11
CA PRO A 15 -11.42 -19.02 -32.70
C PRO A 15 -10.20 -19.62 -31.96
N TRP A 16 -10.40 -20.00 -30.70
CA TRP A 16 -9.39 -20.39 -29.69
C TRP A 16 -8.74 -19.27 -28.85
N SER A 17 -9.02 -17.98 -29.08
CA SER A 17 -8.74 -16.97 -28.07
C SER A 17 -9.87 -17.00 -27.04
N GLY A 18 -9.63 -17.65 -25.89
CA GLY A 18 -10.49 -17.46 -24.73
C GLY A 18 -10.62 -15.97 -24.41
N SER A 19 -11.73 -15.57 -23.79
CA SER A 19 -11.86 -14.23 -23.25
C SER A 19 -10.66 -13.97 -22.34
N VAL A 20 -9.79 -13.02 -22.73
CA VAL A 20 -8.76 -12.52 -21.82
C VAL A 20 -9.50 -11.66 -20.80
N THR A 21 -10.13 -12.32 -19.83
CA THR A 21 -10.41 -11.70 -18.55
C THR A 21 -9.04 -11.52 -17.91
N GLN A 22 -8.45 -10.33 -18.05
CA GLN A 22 -7.27 -9.96 -17.27
C GLN A 22 -7.71 -9.87 -15.81
N GLU A 23 -7.72 -11.01 -15.14
CA GLU A 23 -7.77 -11.04 -13.69
C GLU A 23 -6.42 -10.52 -13.20
N ILE A 24 -6.38 -9.22 -12.90
CA ILE A 24 -5.24 -8.65 -12.21
C ILE A 24 -5.31 -9.22 -10.81
N ALA A 25 -4.45 -10.20 -10.52
CA ALA A 25 -4.23 -10.65 -9.16
C ALA A 25 -3.61 -9.46 -8.39
N LEU A 26 -4.45 -8.64 -7.74
CA LEU A 26 -4.01 -7.42 -7.05
C LEU A 26 -2.85 -7.72 -6.10
N GLU A 27 -2.91 -8.84 -5.38
CA GLU A 27 -1.82 -9.27 -4.50
C GLU A 27 -0.48 -9.40 -5.25
N ARG A 28 -0.46 -9.95 -6.47
CA ARG A 28 0.76 -10.04 -7.28
C ARG A 28 1.22 -8.67 -7.75
N PHE A 29 0.29 -7.79 -8.12
CA PHE A 29 0.61 -6.42 -8.51
C PHE A 29 1.30 -5.65 -7.38
N PHE A 30 0.72 -5.68 -6.17
CA PHE A 30 1.30 -5.00 -5.02
C PHE A 30 2.59 -5.66 -4.52
N ASN A 31 2.71 -6.99 -4.58
CA ASN A 31 3.95 -7.70 -4.24
C ASN A 31 5.09 -7.44 -5.24
N ALA A 32 4.80 -6.93 -6.45
CA ALA A 32 5.81 -6.54 -7.42
C ALA A 32 6.39 -5.14 -7.15
N ILE A 33 5.82 -4.37 -6.22
CA ILE A 33 6.35 -3.05 -5.84
C ILE A 33 7.73 -3.23 -5.18
N PRO A 34 8.78 -2.59 -5.71
CA PRO A 34 10.10 -2.64 -5.09
C PRO A 34 10.05 -2.07 -3.68
N ARG A 35 10.73 -2.71 -2.72
CA ARG A 35 10.80 -2.22 -1.33
C ARG A 35 11.37 -0.80 -1.21
N SER A 36 12.15 -0.37 -2.18
CA SER A 36 12.66 1.01 -2.29
C SER A 36 11.58 2.04 -2.61
N SER A 37 10.47 1.62 -3.21
CA SER A 37 9.36 2.48 -3.64
C SER A 37 8.17 2.43 -2.68
N GLY A 38 8.15 1.49 -1.73
CA GLY A 38 7.09 1.33 -0.73
C GLY A 38 6.98 -0.10 -0.22
N ASP A 39 6.07 -0.33 0.73
CA ASP A 39 5.71 -1.66 1.18
C ASP A 39 4.41 -2.10 0.49
N GLY A 40 4.52 -3.05 -0.45
CA GLY A 40 3.38 -3.56 -1.21
C GLY A 40 2.22 -4.09 -0.36
N GLY A 41 2.49 -4.66 0.81
CA GLY A 41 1.43 -5.11 1.71
C GLY A 41 0.69 -3.96 2.40
N ILE A 42 1.39 -2.87 2.71
CA ILE A 42 0.75 -1.63 3.20
C ILE A 42 -0.08 -1.01 2.07
N GLU A 43 0.49 -0.89 0.87
CA GLU A 43 -0.19 -0.33 -0.30
C GLU A 43 -1.44 -1.11 -0.67
N TYR A 44 -1.38 -2.45 -0.62
CA TYR A 44 -2.56 -3.29 -0.86
C TYR A 44 -3.64 -3.10 0.21
N ALA A 45 -3.26 -3.00 1.48
CA ALA A 45 -4.19 -2.76 2.59
C ALA A 45 -4.85 -1.38 2.47
N ALA A 46 -4.06 -0.35 2.16
CA ALA A 46 -4.53 1.01 1.91
C ALA A 46 -5.48 1.06 0.70
N PHE A 47 -5.12 0.39 -0.40
CA PHE A 47 -5.96 0.30 -1.60
C PHE A 47 -7.32 -0.35 -1.32
N LYS A 48 -7.36 -1.40 -0.47
CA LYS A 48 -8.62 -2.03 -0.07
C LYS A 48 -9.52 -1.12 0.77
N ARG A 49 -8.95 -0.13 1.46
CA ARG A 49 -9.72 0.86 2.22
C ARG A 49 -10.32 1.94 1.31
N ALA A 50 -9.50 2.46 0.40
CA ALA A 50 -9.92 3.39 -0.62
C ALA A 50 -9.07 3.17 -1.87
N SER A 51 -9.70 2.85 -3.00
CA SER A 51 -8.98 2.71 -4.26
C SER A 51 -8.32 4.04 -4.64
N TYR A 52 -7.22 4.00 -5.41
CA TYR A 52 -6.58 5.25 -5.87
C TYR A 52 -7.54 6.16 -6.65
N GLY A 53 -8.49 5.57 -7.40
CA GLY A 53 -9.54 6.33 -8.08
C GLY A 53 -10.47 7.06 -7.10
N SER A 54 -10.86 6.41 -6.01
CA SER A 54 -11.64 7.02 -4.92
C SER A 54 -10.87 8.15 -4.24
N GLN A 55 -9.59 7.92 -3.93
CA GLN A 55 -8.73 8.93 -3.29
C GLN A 55 -8.58 10.17 -4.17
N LEU A 56 -8.30 10.00 -5.47
CA LEU A 56 -8.23 11.10 -6.44
C LEU A 56 -9.58 11.80 -6.62
N GLY A 57 -10.67 11.03 -6.62
CA GLY A 57 -12.04 11.57 -6.66
C GLY A 57 -12.31 12.49 -5.47
N TRP A 58 -12.03 12.05 -4.25
CA TRP A 58 -12.20 12.87 -3.05
C TRP A 58 -11.30 14.10 -3.05
N ILE A 59 -10.04 13.99 -3.47
CA ILE A 59 -9.16 15.17 -3.62
C ILE A 59 -9.79 16.19 -4.57
N THR A 60 -10.34 15.73 -5.70
CA THR A 60 -10.99 16.60 -6.67
C THR A 60 -12.26 17.25 -6.08
N GLU A 61 -13.08 16.47 -5.38
CA GLU A 61 -14.29 16.96 -4.72
C GLU A 61 -13.96 17.99 -3.64
N VAL A 62 -12.92 17.77 -2.83
CA VAL A 62 -12.43 18.75 -1.84
C VAL A 62 -12.05 20.06 -2.52
N LEU A 63 -11.31 20.01 -3.63
CA LEU A 63 -10.94 21.23 -4.37
C LEU A 63 -12.17 21.98 -4.88
N LEU A 64 -13.22 21.27 -5.32
CA LEU A 64 -14.48 21.89 -5.75
C LEU A 64 -15.29 22.44 -4.57
N GLU A 65 -15.35 21.73 -3.44
CA GLU A 65 -16.02 22.18 -2.21
C GLU A 65 -15.39 23.46 -1.66
N LEU A 66 -14.06 23.58 -1.71
CA LEU A 66 -13.34 24.80 -1.34
C LEU A 66 -13.78 26.01 -2.16
N THR A 67 -14.08 25.85 -3.46
CA THR A 67 -14.60 26.96 -4.28
C THR A 67 -16.01 27.39 -3.91
N ARG A 68 -16.77 26.51 -3.24
CA ARG A 68 -18.18 26.71 -2.88
C ARG A 68 -18.37 27.10 -1.41
N ASN A 69 -17.30 27.17 -0.62
CA ASN A 69 -17.37 27.35 0.84
C ASN A 69 -18.31 26.34 1.52
N THR A 70 -18.35 25.10 1.01
CA THR A 70 -19.15 24.05 1.62
C THR A 70 -18.52 23.65 2.97
N PRO A 71 -19.27 23.65 4.08
CA PRO A 71 -18.77 23.15 5.35
C PRO A 71 -18.47 21.65 5.27
N ALA A 72 -17.33 21.23 5.81
CA ALA A 72 -16.93 19.84 5.81
C ALA A 72 -17.50 19.09 7.03
N ASP A 73 -18.19 17.99 6.78
CA ASP A 73 -18.58 16.97 7.75
C ASP A 73 -17.89 15.63 7.43
N ASP A 74 -18.22 14.56 8.15
CA ASP A 74 -17.59 13.25 7.93
C ASP A 74 -17.97 12.61 6.58
N ASP A 75 -19.13 12.99 6.01
CA ASP A 75 -19.62 12.48 4.73
C ASP A 75 -19.10 13.29 3.52
N SER A 76 -18.59 14.50 3.76
CA SER A 76 -17.92 15.33 2.77
C SER A 76 -16.69 14.64 2.20
N ALA A 77 -16.22 15.12 1.05
CA ALA A 77 -15.00 14.60 0.46
C ALA A 77 -13.80 14.77 1.40
N LEU A 78 -13.75 15.88 2.15
CA LEU A 78 -12.71 16.13 3.13
C LEU A 78 -12.80 15.18 4.34
N GLY A 79 -14.02 14.89 4.81
CA GLY A 79 -14.28 13.92 5.88
C GLY A 79 -13.80 12.52 5.50
N LYS A 80 -14.21 12.04 4.32
CA LYS A 80 -13.77 10.75 3.77
C LYS A 80 -12.25 10.65 3.62
N LEU A 81 -11.62 11.71 3.12
CA LEU A 81 -10.17 11.76 2.95
C LEU A 81 -9.43 11.72 4.30
N ARG A 82 -9.94 12.43 5.32
CA ARG A 82 -9.38 12.40 6.68
C ARG A 82 -9.49 11.02 7.30
N LEU A 83 -10.65 10.38 7.22
CA LEU A 83 -10.86 9.03 7.75
C LEU A 83 -9.96 8.01 7.04
N ALA A 84 -9.89 8.06 5.71
CA ALA A 84 -9.01 7.19 4.94
C ALA A 84 -7.52 7.41 5.30
N SER A 85 -7.10 8.66 5.46
CA SER A 85 -5.74 8.97 5.89
C SER A 85 -5.42 8.43 7.28
N ALA A 86 -6.33 8.60 8.24
CA ALA A 86 -6.15 8.11 9.60
C ALA A 86 -6.02 6.58 9.65
N ASP A 87 -6.88 5.88 8.90
CA ASP A 87 -6.85 4.42 8.81
C ASP A 87 -5.54 3.91 8.18
N ILE A 88 -5.05 4.58 7.13
CA ILE A 88 -3.77 4.23 6.50
C ILE A 88 -2.59 4.44 7.47
N GLU A 89 -2.59 5.52 8.24
CA GLU A 89 -1.55 5.75 9.25
C GLU A 89 -1.59 4.70 10.36
N LEU A 90 -2.78 4.31 10.83
CA LEU A 90 -2.93 3.24 11.81
C LEU A 90 -2.39 1.91 11.28
N LEU A 91 -2.69 1.56 10.02
CA LEU A 91 -2.14 0.36 9.36
C LEU A 91 -0.61 0.37 9.30
N LYS A 92 0.01 1.54 9.04
CA LYS A 92 1.47 1.67 9.03
C LYS A 92 2.06 1.40 10.41
N ILE A 93 1.48 2.01 11.44
CA ILE A 93 1.93 1.85 12.83
C ILE A 93 1.81 0.39 13.27
N GLU A 94 0.66 -0.24 13.04
CA GLU A 94 0.43 -1.64 13.40
C GLU A 94 1.45 -2.57 12.74
N LYS A 95 1.71 -2.37 11.44
CA LYS A 95 2.65 -3.22 10.71
C LYS A 95 4.09 -3.02 11.16
N GLN A 96 4.49 -1.77 11.45
CA GLN A 96 5.81 -1.46 12.01
C GLN A 96 6.00 -2.09 13.40
N GLY A 97 4.98 -1.98 14.27
CA GLY A 97 4.99 -2.62 15.59
C GLY A 97 5.13 -4.13 15.51
N GLN A 98 4.35 -4.78 14.63
CA GLN A 98 4.45 -6.22 14.40
C GLN A 98 5.81 -6.66 13.85
N ALA A 99 6.48 -5.83 13.05
CA ALA A 99 7.82 -6.14 12.54
C ALA A 99 8.86 -6.18 13.67
N GLY A 100 8.82 -5.21 14.60
CA GLY A 100 9.70 -5.18 15.77
C GLY A 100 9.49 -6.39 16.69
N GLU A 101 8.24 -6.68 17.03
CA GLU A 101 7.87 -7.83 17.88
C GLU A 101 8.28 -9.17 17.25
N ARG A 102 8.12 -9.32 15.93
CA ARG A 102 8.56 -10.53 15.21
C ARG A 102 10.08 -10.70 15.26
N ILE A 103 10.84 -9.63 15.10
CA ILE A 103 12.31 -9.66 15.23
C ILE A 103 12.70 -10.06 16.65
N ALA A 104 12.09 -9.46 17.67
CA ALA A 104 12.36 -9.78 19.07
C ALA A 104 12.05 -11.25 19.40
N ALA A 105 10.88 -11.75 18.99
CA ALA A 105 10.48 -13.14 19.19
C ALA A 105 11.40 -14.13 18.45
N TYR A 106 11.83 -13.80 17.23
CA TYR A 106 12.80 -14.61 16.49
C TYR A 106 14.14 -14.68 17.21
N LEU A 107 14.65 -13.53 17.71
CA LEU A 107 15.90 -13.48 18.46
C LEU A 107 15.81 -14.28 19.76
N ASP A 108 14.69 -14.22 20.49
CA ASP A 108 14.51 -15.01 21.71
C ASP A 108 14.44 -16.51 21.42
N THR A 109 13.77 -16.90 20.34
CA THR A 109 13.74 -18.30 19.88
C THR A 109 15.14 -18.78 19.52
N LEU A 110 15.89 -17.97 18.76
CA LEU A 110 17.25 -18.28 18.34
C LEU A 110 18.19 -18.42 19.54
N ARG A 111 18.06 -17.55 20.54
CA ARG A 111 18.82 -17.64 21.81
C ARG A 111 18.62 -18.96 22.54
N ARG A 112 17.41 -19.53 22.50
CA ARG A 112 17.05 -20.79 23.18
C ARG A 112 17.47 -22.03 22.39
N GLN A 113 17.48 -21.97 21.06
CA GLN A 113 17.65 -23.13 20.18
C GLN A 113 19.06 -23.23 19.56
N ASP A 114 19.71 -22.10 19.30
CA ASP A 114 21.00 -22.03 18.60
C ASP A 114 21.81 -20.82 19.11
N GLY A 115 22.45 -21.02 20.27
CA GLY A 115 23.21 -19.98 20.95
C GLY A 115 24.39 -19.43 20.14
N GLU A 116 25.02 -20.26 19.29
CA GLU A 116 26.09 -19.82 18.41
C GLU A 116 25.60 -18.87 17.32
N ARG A 117 24.49 -19.23 16.67
CA ARG A 117 23.90 -18.37 15.64
C ARG A 117 23.33 -17.09 16.24
N PHE A 118 22.79 -17.16 17.46
CA PHE A 118 22.42 -15.97 18.23
C PHE A 118 23.63 -15.06 18.48
N ALA A 119 24.74 -15.59 19.00
CA ALA A 119 25.95 -14.80 19.28
C ALA A 119 26.48 -14.08 18.03
N ARG A 120 26.62 -14.79 16.90
CA ARG A 120 27.04 -14.20 15.62
C ARG A 120 26.11 -13.09 15.13
N LEU A 121 24.80 -13.26 15.33
CA LEU A 121 23.81 -12.27 14.92
C LEU A 121 23.83 -11.05 15.87
N SER A 122 23.99 -11.26 17.17
CA SER A 122 24.12 -10.20 18.17
C SER A 122 25.34 -9.31 17.91
N GLU A 123 26.50 -9.88 17.57
CA GLU A 123 27.71 -9.11 17.21
C GLU A 123 27.47 -8.18 16.02
N ARG A 124 26.66 -8.60 15.04
CA ARG A 124 26.32 -7.78 13.87
C ARG A 124 25.25 -6.73 14.16
N LEU A 125 24.31 -7.01 15.06
CA LEU A 125 23.18 -6.12 15.37
C LEU A 125 23.52 -5.07 16.42
N LEU A 126 24.38 -5.38 17.41
CA LEU A 126 24.75 -4.46 18.50
C LEU A 126 25.26 -3.10 17.99
N PRO A 127 26.15 -3.03 16.97
CA PRO A 127 26.59 -1.74 16.42
C PRO A 127 25.48 -0.92 15.74
N LEU A 128 24.46 -1.59 15.20
CA LEU A 128 23.33 -0.94 14.52
C LEU A 128 22.29 -0.38 15.51
N LEU A 129 22.24 -0.96 16.71
CA LEU A 129 21.33 -0.56 17.79
C LEU A 129 21.94 0.50 18.71
N ALA A 130 23.27 0.62 18.73
CA ALA A 130 23.95 1.73 19.35
C ALA A 130 23.65 3.01 18.53
N ALA A 131 22.82 3.90 19.07
CA ALA A 131 22.50 5.17 18.42
C ALA A 131 23.79 5.91 18.00
N PRO A 132 23.82 6.58 16.84
CA PRO A 132 24.90 7.53 16.56
C PRO A 132 24.83 8.62 17.65
N ARG A 133 25.93 8.79 18.39
CA ARG A 133 26.10 9.92 19.30
C ARG A 133 26.13 11.23 18.53
#